data_AF-A0A951KX60-F1
#
_entry.id   AF-A0A951KX60-F1
#
_cell.length_a   1.000
_cell.length_b   1.000
_cell.length_c   1.000
_cell.angle_alpha   90.00
_cell.angle_beta   90.00
_cell.angle_gamma   90.00
#
_symmetry.space_group_name_H-M   'P 1'
#
loop_
_entity.id
_entity.type
_entity.pdbx_description
1 polymer ?
#
loop_
_entity_poly.entity_id
_entity_poly.type
_entity_poly.pdbx_seq_one_letter_code
_entity_poly.pdbx_strand_id
1 'polypeptide(L)'
;MAGDVDDRVRDALEATGWPVYGVDVSISPRAYFDLLFEYWADGATFTVIEHDMVVHATALEELDACPYEWCAFPYRYGTHERHYGLGCAKFGEELIARNPDAMRRVGTMRDMNHPARHWCRLDAWLQGVVLPGSGEHMHRHERSVRHLGCGNSHGCIPS
;
A
#
# COMPACT_ATOMS: atom_id res chain seq x y z
N MET A 1 -18.68 -7.54 11.45
CA MET A 1 -17.60 -8.11 12.27
C MET A 1 -16.33 -7.79 11.51
N ALA A 2 -15.45 -6.98 12.08
CA ALA A 2 -14.14 -6.75 11.47
C ALA A 2 -13.49 -8.13 11.29
N GLY A 3 -13.05 -8.44 10.08
CA GLY A 3 -12.34 -9.69 9.81
C GLY A 3 -11.16 -9.82 10.75
N ASP A 4 -11.02 -10.99 11.36
CA ASP A 4 -9.96 -11.24 12.34
C ASP A 4 -8.60 -11.17 11.61
N VAL A 5 -7.79 -10.16 11.94
CA VAL A 5 -6.42 -10.03 11.44
C VAL A 5 -5.62 -11.21 11.98
N ASP A 6 -4.86 -11.90 11.12
CA ASP A 6 -4.04 -13.06 11.50
C ASP A 6 -3.13 -12.71 12.69
N ASP A 7 -3.07 -13.59 13.70
CA ASP A 7 -2.28 -13.37 14.92
C ASP A 7 -0.81 -13.03 14.60
N ARG A 8 -0.23 -13.62 13.54
CA ARG A 8 1.16 -13.34 13.14
C ARG A 8 1.35 -11.91 12.65
N VAL A 9 0.33 -11.31 12.06
CA VAL A 9 0.33 -9.90 11.64
C VAL A 9 0.18 -9.03 12.88
N ARG A 10 -0.77 -9.36 13.76
CA ARG A 10 -0.99 -8.63 15.01
C ARG A 10 0.28 -8.59 15.88
N ASP A 11 0.86 -9.75 16.16
CA ASP A 11 2.08 -9.88 16.96
C ASP A 11 3.25 -9.09 16.34
N ALA A 12 3.38 -9.10 15.01
CA ALA A 12 4.43 -8.37 14.31
C ALA A 12 4.23 -6.85 14.39
N LEU A 13 2.99 -6.37 14.31
CA LEU A 13 2.66 -4.96 14.48
C LEU A 13 2.88 -4.51 15.93
N GLU A 14 2.45 -5.30 16.91
CA GLU A 14 2.69 -5.02 18.34
C GLU A 14 4.19 -4.94 18.66
N ALA A 15 4.99 -5.83 18.08
CA ALA A 15 6.45 -5.85 18.24
C ALA A 15 7.15 -4.61 17.69
N THR A 16 6.48 -3.79 16.87
CA THR A 16 7.05 -2.49 16.45
C THR A 16 7.01 -1.44 17.55
N GLY A 17 6.05 -1.54 18.48
CA GLY A 17 5.79 -0.51 19.49
C GLY A 17 5.13 0.77 18.95
N TRP A 18 4.74 0.81 17.67
CA TRP A 18 4.06 1.95 17.06
C TRP A 18 2.54 1.84 17.18
N PRO A 19 1.82 2.96 17.31
CA PRO A 19 0.36 2.97 17.22
C PRO A 19 -0.08 2.61 15.80
N VAL A 20 -0.98 1.63 15.67
CA VAL A 20 -1.55 1.18 14.40
C VAL A 20 -3.06 1.26 14.48
N TYR A 21 -3.68 1.85 13.45
CA TYR A 21 -5.13 2.01 13.35
C TYR A 21 -5.68 1.08 12.28
N GLY A 22 -6.44 0.07 12.69
CA GLY A 22 -7.07 -0.87 11.78
C GLY A 22 -8.35 -0.29 11.16
N VAL A 23 -8.50 -0.43 9.83
CA VAL A 23 -9.72 -0.05 9.10
C VAL A 23 -10.22 -1.25 8.29
N ASP A 24 -11.47 -1.65 8.52
CA ASP A 24 -12.12 -2.73 7.77
C ASP A 24 -12.56 -2.26 6.38
N VAL A 25 -11.84 -2.72 5.36
CA VAL A 25 -12.12 -2.43 3.94
C VAL A 25 -12.78 -3.61 3.21
N SER A 26 -13.23 -4.64 3.94
CA SER A 26 -13.87 -5.83 3.33
C SER A 26 -15.30 -5.57 2.84
N ILE A 27 -15.91 -4.46 3.28
CA ILE A 27 -17.32 -4.12 3.02
C ILE A 27 -17.62 -3.84 1.53
N SER A 28 -16.60 -3.55 0.72
CA SER A 28 -16.77 -3.25 -0.71
C SER A 28 -15.43 -3.40 -1.45
N PRO A 29 -15.43 -3.84 -2.71
CA PRO A 29 -14.20 -3.86 -3.53
C PRO A 29 -13.60 -2.47 -3.80
N ARG A 30 -14.29 -1.39 -3.37
CA ARG A 30 -13.79 -0.01 -3.48
C ARG A 30 -13.36 0.60 -2.15
N ALA A 31 -13.66 -0.05 -1.02
CA ALA A 31 -13.46 0.58 0.30
C ALA A 31 -11.98 0.92 0.54
N TYR A 32 -11.04 0.11 0.02
CA TYR A 32 -9.62 0.42 0.10
C TYR A 32 -9.22 1.64 -0.75
N PHE A 33 -9.82 1.81 -1.93
CA PHE A 33 -9.64 3.04 -2.72
C PHE A 33 -10.21 4.26 -1.99
N ASP A 34 -11.42 4.14 -1.45
CA ASP A 34 -12.10 5.24 -0.76
C ASP A 34 -11.26 5.68 0.47
N LEU A 35 -10.67 4.73 1.20
CA LEU A 35 -9.72 5.00 2.29
C LEU A 35 -8.49 5.78 1.82
N LEU A 36 -7.78 5.29 0.80
CA LEU A 36 -6.60 6.00 0.29
C LEU A 36 -6.96 7.38 -0.28
N PHE A 37 -8.14 7.53 -0.86
CA PHE A 37 -8.62 8.82 -1.36
C PHE A 37 -8.77 9.84 -0.23
N GLU A 38 -9.31 9.41 0.92
CA GLU A 38 -9.45 10.26 2.11
C GLU A 38 -8.09 10.67 2.69
N TYR A 39 -7.17 9.71 2.90
CA TYR A 39 -5.83 10.02 3.41
C TYR A 39 -5.03 10.92 2.46
N TRP A 40 -5.16 10.71 1.15
CA TRP A 40 -4.53 11.58 0.16
C TRP A 40 -5.11 13.00 0.16
N ALA A 41 -6.41 13.13 0.42
CA ALA A 41 -7.07 14.43 0.51
C ALA A 41 -6.75 15.18 1.80
N ASP A 42 -6.47 14.47 2.90
CA ASP A 42 -6.00 15.05 4.16
C ASP A 42 -4.61 15.72 4.01
N GLY A 43 -3.77 15.19 3.11
CA GLY A 43 -2.50 15.80 2.73
C GLY A 43 -1.34 15.50 3.69
N ALA A 44 -1.60 14.84 4.82
CA ALA A 44 -0.58 14.43 5.77
C ALA A 44 0.17 13.18 5.33
N THR A 45 1.41 13.02 5.82
CA THR A 45 2.19 11.78 5.68
C THR A 45 1.43 10.60 6.31
N PHE A 46 1.37 9.48 5.60
CA PHE A 46 0.80 8.24 6.14
C PHE A 46 1.57 6.99 5.68
N THR A 47 1.45 5.93 6.48
CA THR A 47 1.96 4.59 6.18
C THR A 47 0.81 3.61 6.08
N VAL A 48 0.87 2.76 5.06
CA VAL A 48 -0.08 1.67 4.84
C VAL A 48 0.60 0.35 5.11
N ILE A 49 -0.13 -0.54 5.79
CA ILE A 49 0.24 -1.93 5.99
C ILE A 49 -1.00 -2.78 5.67
N GLU A 50 -0.92 -3.65 4.66
CA GLU A 50 -2.02 -4.54 4.32
C GLU A 50 -2.19 -5.64 5.38
N HIS A 51 -3.42 -6.10 5.57
CA HIS A 51 -3.83 -7.00 6.66
C HIS A 51 -3.14 -8.38 6.66
N ASP A 52 -2.47 -8.75 5.58
CA ASP A 52 -1.78 -10.03 5.39
C ASP A 52 -0.25 -9.86 5.36
N MET A 53 0.26 -8.79 5.95
CA MET A 53 1.68 -8.43 5.96
C MET A 53 2.31 -8.59 7.34
N VAL A 54 3.30 -9.47 7.44
CA VAL A 54 4.13 -9.66 8.64
C VAL A 54 5.40 -8.82 8.49
N VAL A 55 5.43 -7.70 9.21
CA VAL A 55 6.56 -6.77 9.26
C VAL A 55 7.64 -7.22 10.24
N HIS A 56 8.83 -6.63 10.15
CA HIS A 56 9.83 -6.73 11.22
C HIS A 56 9.65 -5.60 12.22
N ALA A 57 10.14 -5.79 13.45
CA ALA A 57 9.98 -4.82 14.55
C ALA A 57 10.45 -3.39 14.20
N THR A 58 11.50 -3.25 13.37
CA THR A 58 12.05 -1.95 12.96
C THR A 58 11.37 -1.34 11.73
N ALA A 59 10.40 -2.02 11.09
CA ALA A 59 9.89 -1.59 9.79
C ALA A 59 9.26 -0.20 9.82
N LEU A 60 8.45 0.10 10.83
CA LEU A 60 7.76 1.40 10.91
C LEU A 60 8.70 2.54 11.26
N GLU A 61 9.69 2.29 12.13
CA GLU A 61 10.78 3.23 12.40
C GLU A 61 11.60 3.50 11.13
N GLU A 62 11.91 2.47 10.34
CA GLU A 62 12.65 2.61 9.08
C GLU A 62 11.86 3.38 8.01
N LEU A 63 10.54 3.17 7.90
CA LEU A 63 9.70 3.94 6.98
C LEU A 63 9.62 5.40 7.41
N ASP A 64 9.36 5.67 8.69
CA ASP A 64 9.28 7.01 9.25
C ASP A 64 10.59 7.78 9.03
N ALA A 65 11.73 7.18 9.40
CA ALA A 65 13.06 7.77 9.24
C ALA A 65 13.56 7.87 7.79
N CYS A 66 12.88 7.23 6.83
CA CYS A 66 13.29 7.25 5.44
C CYS A 66 13.19 8.69 4.86
N PRO A 67 14.25 9.26 4.25
CA PRO A 67 14.20 10.62 3.73
C PRO A 67 13.41 10.75 2.41
N TYR A 68 12.91 9.64 1.87
CA TYR A 68 12.15 9.63 0.62
C TYR A 68 10.66 9.74 0.90
N GLU A 69 9.98 10.56 0.11
CA GLU A 69 8.53 10.78 0.23
C GLU A 69 7.71 9.56 -0.17
N TRP A 70 8.24 8.68 -1.02
CA TRP A 70 7.67 7.35 -1.25
C TRP A 70 8.72 6.30 -0.97
N CYS A 71 8.46 5.42 -0.01
CA CYS A 71 9.25 4.22 0.18
C CYS A 71 8.38 3.00 0.49
N ALA A 72 8.89 1.81 0.15
CA ALA A 72 8.19 0.55 0.42
C ALA A 72 9.17 -0.58 0.73
N PHE A 73 8.71 -1.53 1.55
CA PHE A 73 9.39 -2.79 1.75
C PHE A 73 8.96 -3.83 0.71
N PRO A 74 9.91 -4.64 0.18
CA PRO A 74 9.57 -5.68 -0.76
C PRO A 74 8.88 -6.86 -0.07
N TYR A 75 8.03 -7.56 -0.81
CA TYR A 75 7.51 -8.86 -0.42
C TYR A 75 7.40 -9.78 -1.64
N ARG A 76 7.28 -11.08 -1.38
CA ARG A 76 7.04 -12.05 -2.46
C ARG A 76 5.59 -11.94 -2.90
N TYR A 77 5.36 -11.78 -4.20
CA TYR A 77 4.01 -11.73 -4.76
C TYR A 77 3.94 -12.46 -6.11
N GLY A 78 3.19 -13.56 -6.16
CA GLY A 78 3.16 -14.46 -7.31
C GLY A 78 4.57 -14.97 -7.65
N THR A 79 5.03 -14.73 -8.89
CA THR A 79 6.38 -15.10 -9.35
C THR A 79 7.44 -14.05 -9.03
N HIS A 80 7.06 -12.88 -8.50
CA HIS A 80 8.00 -11.81 -8.17
C HIS A 80 8.58 -12.06 -6.77
N GLU A 81 9.92 -12.21 -6.70
CA GLU A 81 10.62 -12.38 -5.42
C GLU A 81 10.63 -11.09 -4.59
N ARG A 82 10.61 -9.93 -5.26
CA ARG A 82 10.62 -8.60 -4.65
C ARG A 82 9.63 -7.69 -5.37
N HIS A 83 8.37 -7.75 -4.94
CA HIS A 83 7.33 -6.80 -5.32
C HIS A 83 7.33 -5.61 -4.36
N TYR A 84 7.24 -4.40 -4.90
CA TYR A 84 7.12 -3.16 -4.12
C TYR A 84 5.76 -2.55 -4.42
N GLY A 85 4.87 -2.63 -3.44
CA GLY A 85 3.50 -2.20 -3.57
C GLY A 85 2.94 -1.67 -2.27
N LEU A 86 1.62 -1.61 -2.19
CA LEU A 86 0.89 -1.05 -1.05
C LEU A 86 0.94 -1.90 0.23
N GLY A 87 1.47 -3.12 0.15
CA GLY A 87 1.56 -4.04 1.30
C GLY A 87 2.27 -3.44 2.53
N CYS A 88 3.33 -2.66 2.33
CA CYS A 88 4.02 -1.94 3.41
C CYS A 88 4.76 -0.73 2.82
N ALA A 89 4.11 0.43 2.83
CA ALA A 89 4.59 1.62 2.13
C ALA A 89 4.27 2.93 2.87
N LYS A 90 5.17 3.91 2.74
CA LYS A 90 4.98 5.30 3.18
C LYS A 90 4.68 6.21 2.00
N PHE A 91 3.77 7.16 2.22
CA PHE A 91 3.52 8.32 1.37
C PHE A 91 3.69 9.59 2.20
N GLY A 92 4.65 10.41 1.82
CA GLY A 92 4.99 11.67 2.46
C GLY A 92 4.12 12.82 1.97
N GLU A 93 3.92 13.79 2.86
CA GLU A 93 3.10 14.97 2.60
C GLU A 93 3.56 15.77 1.38
N GLU A 94 4.86 15.85 1.09
CA GLU A 94 5.33 16.62 -0.05
C GLU A 94 5.01 15.90 -1.37
N LEU A 95 5.13 14.57 -1.42
CA LEU A 95 4.68 13.77 -2.57
C LEU A 95 3.18 13.98 -2.82
N ILE A 96 2.38 13.94 -1.75
CA ILE A 96 0.93 14.13 -1.82
C ILE A 96 0.62 15.55 -2.34
N ALA A 97 1.30 16.57 -1.81
CA ALA A 97 1.14 17.97 -2.22
C ALA A 97 1.55 18.22 -3.69
N ARG A 98 2.57 17.53 -4.19
CA ARG A 98 2.97 17.58 -5.61
C ARG A 98 2.02 16.83 -6.54
N ASN A 99 1.26 15.87 -6.02
CA ASN A 99 0.35 15.01 -6.77
C ASN A 99 -1.08 15.06 -6.19
N PRO A 100 -1.70 16.24 -6.00
CA PRO A 100 -2.93 16.38 -5.21
C PRO A 100 -4.15 15.73 -5.87
N ASP A 101 -4.09 15.45 -7.17
CA ASP A 101 -5.18 14.81 -7.92
C ASP A 101 -4.92 13.34 -8.30
N ALA A 102 -3.85 12.73 -7.76
CA ALA A 102 -3.46 11.36 -8.07
C ALA A 102 -4.62 10.37 -7.84
N MET A 103 -5.22 10.39 -6.65
CA MET A 103 -6.33 9.48 -6.32
C MET A 103 -7.58 9.75 -7.17
N ARG A 104 -7.82 10.99 -7.58
CA ARG A 104 -8.91 11.32 -8.53
C ARG A 104 -8.63 10.71 -9.91
N ARG A 105 -7.38 10.78 -10.40
CA ARG A 105 -6.96 10.16 -11.67
C ARG A 105 -7.11 8.63 -11.60
N VAL A 106 -6.54 8.00 -10.57
CA VAL A 106 -6.69 6.55 -10.29
C VAL A 106 -8.17 6.15 -10.25
N GLY A 107 -9.02 6.95 -9.61
CA GLY A 107 -10.46 6.69 -9.46
C GLY A 107 -11.27 6.66 -10.76
N THR A 108 -10.66 7.03 -11.89
CA THR A 108 -11.26 6.93 -13.24
C THR A 108 -10.69 5.78 -14.08
N MET A 109 -9.58 5.18 -13.64
CA MET A 109 -8.92 4.08 -14.36
C MET A 109 -9.74 2.80 -14.23
N ARG A 110 -9.77 1.99 -15.29
CA ARG A 110 -10.43 0.69 -15.34
C ARG A 110 -9.82 -0.19 -16.42
N ASP A 111 -10.02 -1.50 -16.32
CA ASP A 111 -9.71 -2.44 -17.39
C ASP A 111 -10.89 -3.40 -17.63
N MET A 112 -10.70 -4.42 -18.48
CA MET A 112 -11.76 -5.38 -18.81
C MET A 112 -12.24 -6.21 -17.62
N ASN A 113 -11.37 -6.44 -16.63
CA ASN A 113 -11.62 -7.30 -15.48
C ASN A 113 -11.89 -6.49 -14.20
N HIS A 114 -11.52 -5.21 -14.18
CA HIS A 114 -11.60 -4.36 -12.99
C HIS A 114 -12.36 -3.06 -13.29
N PRO A 115 -13.51 -2.84 -12.64
CA PRO A 115 -14.18 -1.54 -12.70
C PRO A 115 -13.33 -0.46 -12.02
N ALA A 116 -13.72 0.79 -12.20
CA ALA A 116 -13.05 1.90 -11.53
C ALA A 116 -13.07 1.74 -10.00
N ARG A 117 -11.98 2.18 -9.36
CA ARG A 117 -11.76 2.12 -7.90
C ARG A 117 -11.65 0.71 -7.32
N HIS A 118 -11.47 -0.32 -8.17
CA HIS A 118 -11.28 -1.68 -7.69
C HIS A 118 -9.90 -1.87 -7.06
N TRP A 119 -9.86 -2.36 -5.82
CA TRP A 119 -8.63 -2.51 -5.02
C TRP A 119 -7.51 -3.30 -5.71
N CYS A 120 -7.85 -4.34 -6.48
CA CYS A 120 -6.86 -5.26 -7.07
C CYS A 120 -5.84 -4.59 -8.02
N ARG A 121 -6.18 -3.44 -8.61
CA ARG A 121 -5.27 -2.68 -9.49
C ARG A 121 -4.75 -1.40 -8.86
N LEU A 122 -5.13 -1.12 -7.61
CA LEU A 122 -4.89 0.15 -6.94
C LEU A 122 -3.40 0.47 -6.87
N ASP A 123 -2.58 -0.51 -6.50
CA ASP A 123 -1.12 -0.40 -6.47
C ASP A 123 -0.55 0.00 -7.85
N ALA A 124 -0.81 -0.81 -8.87
CA ALA A 124 -0.31 -0.57 -10.23
C ALA A 124 -0.80 0.75 -10.82
N TRP A 125 -2.06 1.14 -10.58
CA TRP A 125 -2.62 2.39 -11.07
C TRP A 125 -2.04 3.60 -10.35
N LEU A 126 -1.86 3.54 -9.03
CA LEU A 126 -1.25 4.63 -8.27
C LEU A 126 0.21 4.82 -8.70
N GLN A 127 0.99 3.74 -8.79
CA GLN A 127 2.34 3.79 -9.33
C GLN A 127 2.36 4.39 -10.74
N GLY A 128 1.48 3.95 -11.64
CA GLY A 128 1.41 4.47 -13.01
C GLY A 128 0.98 5.95 -13.11
N VAL A 129 0.26 6.48 -12.12
CA VAL A 129 -0.16 7.88 -12.05
C VAL A 129 0.90 8.79 -11.45
N VAL A 130 1.62 8.29 -10.43
CA VAL A 130 2.50 9.09 -9.59
C VAL A 130 3.98 8.90 -9.91
N LEU A 131 4.46 7.74 -10.35
CA LEU A 131 5.89 7.54 -10.64
C LEU A 131 6.27 7.98 -12.07
N PRO A 132 5.58 7.55 -13.15
CA PRO A 132 5.82 8.07 -14.49
C PRO A 132 5.25 9.48 -14.66
N GLY A 133 6.09 10.42 -15.10
CA GLY A 133 5.66 11.75 -15.57
C GLY A 133 5.73 12.89 -14.53
N SER A 134 5.92 12.58 -13.26
CA SER A 134 6.10 13.54 -12.15
C SER A 134 7.58 13.77 -11.78
N GLY A 135 8.47 12.84 -12.17
CA GLY A 135 9.86 12.80 -11.69
C GLY A 135 10.02 12.18 -10.29
N GLU A 136 8.95 11.62 -9.72
CA GLU A 136 8.98 10.97 -8.41
C GLU A 136 9.65 9.60 -8.48
N HIS A 137 10.24 9.20 -7.35
CA HIS A 137 10.93 7.92 -7.22
C HIS A 137 10.51 7.23 -5.93
N MET A 138 10.13 5.96 -6.04
CA MET A 138 9.93 5.09 -4.87
C MET A 138 11.28 4.55 -4.40
N HIS A 139 11.68 4.90 -3.19
CA HIS A 139 12.79 4.25 -2.50
C HIS A 139 12.43 2.81 -2.13
N ARG A 140 13.34 1.90 -2.47
CA ARG A 140 13.15 0.46 -2.33
C ARG A 140 13.98 -0.04 -1.17
N HIS A 141 13.33 -0.36 -0.05
CA HIS A 141 14.04 -0.93 1.09
C HIS A 141 14.58 -2.33 0.75
N GLU A 142 15.67 -2.73 1.43
CA GLU A 142 16.36 -3.98 1.10
C GLU A 142 15.72 -5.20 1.73
N ARG A 143 15.32 -5.09 3.00
CA ARG A 143 14.81 -6.19 3.81
C ARG A 143 13.37 -6.51 3.45
N SER A 144 13.08 -7.75 3.07
CA SER A 144 11.70 -8.13 2.77
C SER A 144 10.83 -8.24 4.01
N VAL A 145 9.59 -7.79 3.90
CA VAL A 145 8.48 -8.17 4.78
C VAL A 145 7.78 -9.40 4.20
N ARG A 146 7.02 -10.12 5.03
CA ARG A 146 6.42 -11.40 4.63
C ARG A 146 4.93 -11.24 4.34
N HIS A 147 4.54 -11.54 3.11
CA HIS A 147 3.15 -11.66 2.69
C HIS A 147 2.59 -13.04 3.05
N LEU A 148 1.43 -13.09 3.71
CA LEU A 148 0.76 -14.34 4.09
C LEU A 148 -0.13 -14.89 2.97
N GLY A 149 -0.58 -14.04 2.04
CA GLY A 149 -1.28 -14.45 0.84
C GLY A 149 -0.35 -15.14 -0.16
N CYS A 150 -0.78 -16.26 -0.74
CA CYS A 150 0.07 -17.08 -1.64
C CYS A 150 -0.16 -16.83 -3.14
N GLY A 151 -0.94 -15.82 -3.52
CA GLY A 151 -1.34 -15.66 -4.91
C GLY A 151 -1.90 -14.30 -5.24
N ASN A 152 -2.03 -14.08 -6.54
CA ASN A 152 -2.79 -12.98 -7.07
C ASN A 152 -4.28 -13.17 -6.80
N SER A 153 -4.90 -12.10 -6.32
CA SER A 153 -6.34 -12.07 -6.12
C SER A 153 -7.04 -12.35 -7.45
N HIS A 154 -7.81 -13.45 -7.48
CA HIS A 154 -8.61 -13.90 -8.62
C HIS A 154 -7.82 -14.08 -9.95
N GLY A 155 -6.51 -14.35 -9.89
CA GLY A 155 -5.69 -14.63 -11.09
C GLY A 155 -5.10 -13.40 -11.80
N CYS A 156 -5.10 -12.23 -11.17
CA CYS A 156 -4.55 -11.00 -11.77
C CYS A 156 -3.02 -11.00 -11.79
N ILE A 157 -2.39 -10.94 -12.96
CA ILE A 157 -0.92 -10.83 -13.04
C ILE A 157 -0.54 -9.37 -12.81
N PRO A 158 0.35 -9.05 -11.84
CA PRO A 158 0.93 -7.71 -11.74
C PRO A 158 1.68 -7.43 -13.05
N SER A 159 1.19 -6.44 -13.79
CA SER A 159 1.74 -5.99 -15.07
C SER A 159 2.99 -5.15 -14.89
#